data_AF-A0AAV6PUR3-F1
#
_entry.id   AF-A0AAV6PUR3-F1
#
_cell.length_a   1.000
_cell.length_b   1.000
_cell.length_c   1.000
_cell.angle_alpha   90.00
_cell.angle_beta   90.00
_cell.angle_gamma   90.00
#
_symmetry.space_group_name_H-M   'P 1'
#
loop_
_entity.id
_entity.type
_entity.pdbx_description
1 polymer ?
#
loop_
_entity_poly.entity_id
_entity_poly.type
_entity_poly.pdbx_seq_one_letter_code
_entity_poly.pdbx_strand_id
1 'polypeptide(L)'
;MRLASNSTTSRSSGDSRRRYRTRAPTSQVDESLFGRAEPPVTSDRCGNAASKAKDKSQKGREVETIQVITKDLIRNLRVPLKDPSGESIILPPVEFKRITSTSRVLTQQERQALMEAYQRKREEELRVAEERKRQIYEADLSRKENPALTELELEAQEQAQHLVERTNALRMEQENEIQRLNKLILDAQCQATRDAQIQEKRHILAEFSEEEKRLDVMMEVERCKALETVEQIEELRKQQRISGMQQIYDQIQRRLEEKQIQEEMKEQEKQQIRQNQERMNLEDLKALEKKWEEQQHLHKEVMRINAEVVQAKEQRREEEKLAEMRDMEYLRKKQGATGGNSQTDGGGREAAAACASPCRGHSAAGEGTRGLGHSQAQRDLQGS
;
A
#
# COMPACT_ATOMS: atom_id res chain seq x y z
N MET A 1 -12.25 26.85 9.86
CA MET A 1 -11.50 26.69 11.14
C MET A 1 -10.67 27.95 11.39
N ARG A 2 -10.28 28.24 12.65
CA ARG A 2 -9.22 29.23 12.91
C ARG A 2 -7.86 28.54 12.74
N LEU A 3 -6.94 29.14 12.00
CA LEU A 3 -5.50 28.98 12.20
C LEU A 3 -4.89 30.38 12.17
N ALA A 4 -3.91 30.60 13.04
CA ALA A 4 -3.38 31.93 13.34
C ALA A 4 -2.03 32.18 12.65
N SER A 5 -1.65 33.45 12.62
CA SER A 5 -0.33 33.93 12.23
C SER A 5 0.80 33.20 12.97
N ASN A 6 1.94 33.03 12.31
CA ASN A 6 3.23 33.08 13.00
C ASN A 6 4.25 33.74 12.07
N SER A 7 4.76 34.89 12.49
CA SER A 7 5.94 35.53 11.94
C SER A 7 7.11 35.31 12.91
N THR A 8 8.33 35.17 12.40
CA THR A 8 9.53 35.58 13.14
C THR A 8 10.75 35.65 12.22
N THR A 9 11.56 36.68 12.42
CA THR A 9 12.87 36.84 11.80
C THR A 9 13.98 36.38 12.74
N SER A 10 14.96 35.66 12.22
CA SER A 10 16.32 35.56 12.77
C SER A 10 17.27 35.33 11.58
N ARG A 11 18.43 35.98 11.41
CA ARG A 11 19.39 36.61 12.35
C ARG A 11 20.00 35.63 13.35
N SER A 12 20.65 34.61 12.82
CA SER A 12 21.57 33.73 13.54
C SER A 12 22.93 34.41 13.79
N SER A 13 23.01 35.27 14.82
CA SER A 13 24.30 35.75 15.34
C SER A 13 24.99 34.61 16.11
N GLY A 14 25.94 33.92 15.47
CA GLY A 14 26.70 32.82 16.09
C GLY A 14 27.79 33.34 17.03
N ASP A 15 27.76 32.88 18.29
CA ASP A 15 28.62 33.39 19.37
C ASP A 15 30.10 32.93 19.28
N SER A 16 30.96 33.70 19.96
CA SER A 16 32.40 33.57 20.06
C SER A 16 32.87 32.16 20.48
N ARG A 17 33.73 31.58 19.64
CA ARG A 17 34.79 30.67 20.08
C ARG A 17 36.15 31.19 19.64
N ARG A 18 36.76 32.05 20.46
CA ARG A 18 38.17 32.49 20.34
C ARG A 18 39.14 31.31 20.53
N ARG A 19 39.26 30.46 19.50
CA ARG A 19 40.38 29.52 19.37
C ARG A 19 41.60 30.31 18.93
N TYR A 20 42.63 30.37 19.77
CA TYR A 20 43.92 30.94 19.39
C TYR A 20 44.49 30.15 18.20
N ARG A 21 44.75 30.83 17.08
CA ARG A 21 45.39 30.23 15.90
C ARG A 21 46.91 30.27 16.10
N THR A 22 47.49 29.15 16.51
CA THR A 22 48.94 28.95 16.58
C THR A 22 49.56 29.26 15.21
N ARG A 23 50.27 30.38 15.06
CA ARG A 23 50.89 30.78 13.77
C ARG A 23 52.17 30.00 13.44
N ALA A 24 52.89 29.48 14.44
CA ALA A 24 54.03 28.57 14.26
C ALA A 24 54.11 27.55 15.42
N PRO A 25 54.33 26.24 15.17
CA PRO A 25 54.45 25.23 16.22
C PRO A 25 55.87 25.15 16.82
N THR A 26 56.89 25.67 16.13
CA THR A 26 58.30 25.61 16.53
C THR A 26 58.87 27.02 16.65
N SER A 27 58.88 27.55 17.86
CA SER A 27 59.42 28.88 18.19
C SER A 27 60.95 28.84 18.30
N GLN A 28 61.66 28.86 17.17
CA GLN A 28 63.10 29.18 17.18
C GLN A 28 63.27 30.70 17.37
N VAL A 29 63.45 31.11 18.63
CA VAL A 29 64.01 32.41 18.97
C VAL A 29 65.53 32.28 18.90
N ASP A 30 66.18 33.22 18.24
CA ASP A 30 67.64 33.28 18.22
C ASP A 30 68.15 33.93 19.51
N GLU A 31 68.58 33.10 20.46
CA GLU A 31 69.11 33.56 21.75
C GLU A 31 70.45 34.30 21.64
N SER A 32 71.05 34.42 20.45
CA SER A 32 72.21 35.32 20.27
C SER A 32 71.84 36.82 20.26
N LEU A 33 70.55 37.16 20.10
CA LEU A 33 70.07 38.54 20.07
C LEU A 33 69.95 39.19 21.46
N PHE A 34 69.85 38.39 22.53
CA PHE A 34 69.77 38.87 23.91
C PHE A 34 71.04 38.50 24.66
N GLY A 35 71.88 39.50 24.94
CA GLY A 35 73.25 39.33 25.44
C GLY A 35 73.36 38.40 26.66
N ARG A 36 74.24 37.39 26.54
CA ARG A 36 74.51 36.39 27.56
C ARG A 36 74.98 37.06 28.87
N ALA A 37 74.27 36.79 29.98
CA ALA A 37 74.61 37.38 31.26
C ALA A 37 75.91 36.81 31.86
N GLU A 38 76.85 37.68 32.18
CA GLU A 38 78.06 37.37 32.95
C GLU A 38 77.72 37.16 34.44
N PRO A 39 78.32 36.17 35.13
CA PRO A 39 78.26 36.06 36.59
C PRO A 39 79.17 37.11 37.28
N PRO A 40 78.89 37.50 38.54
CA PRO A 40 79.38 38.78 39.06
C PRO A 40 80.73 38.75 39.78
N VAL A 41 81.53 39.79 39.50
CA VAL A 41 82.26 40.66 40.45
C VAL A 41 83.08 39.99 41.57
N THR A 42 84.40 40.14 41.50
CA THR A 42 85.20 40.68 42.63
C THR A 42 86.29 41.62 42.12
N SER A 43 86.49 42.73 42.84
CA SER A 43 87.70 43.54 42.75
C SER A 43 88.80 42.84 43.56
N ASP A 44 90.05 42.86 43.09
CA ASP A 44 91.14 43.01 44.07
C ASP A 44 92.42 43.68 43.54
N ARG A 45 93.27 44.03 44.51
CA ARG A 45 94.35 45.01 44.43
C ARG A 45 95.71 44.42 44.01
N CYS A 46 96.55 45.31 43.48
CA CYS A 46 98.01 45.43 43.66
C CYS A 46 98.80 44.19 44.15
N GLY A 47 99.73 43.68 43.33
CA GLY A 47 100.68 42.64 43.73
C GLY A 47 102.00 42.66 42.95
N ASN A 48 103.05 43.23 43.54
CA ASN A 48 104.43 42.97 43.14
C ASN A 48 104.90 41.64 43.76
N ALA A 49 105.41 40.70 42.97
CA ALA A 49 106.23 39.60 43.50
C ALA A 49 107.19 39.03 42.45
N ALA A 50 108.50 39.14 42.71
CA ALA A 50 109.50 38.26 42.13
C ALA A 50 109.78 37.10 43.10
N SER A 51 110.13 35.92 42.59
CA SER A 51 110.64 34.79 43.39
C SER A 51 112.07 34.43 42.96
N LYS A 52 112.87 33.92 43.89
CA LYS A 52 114.33 33.70 43.75
C LYS A 52 114.68 32.21 43.84
N ALA A 53 115.84 31.84 43.31
CA ALA A 53 116.56 30.59 43.58
C ALA A 53 118.03 30.86 43.99
N LYS A 54 118.71 29.84 44.55
CA LYS A 54 120.04 29.90 45.24
C LYS A 54 120.60 28.44 45.35
N ASP A 55 121.83 28.09 45.78
CA ASP A 55 122.94 28.80 46.44
C ASP A 55 124.28 27.98 46.34
N LYS A 56 125.42 28.56 46.79
CA LYS A 56 126.66 27.86 47.28
C LYS A 56 127.52 27.09 46.23
N SER A 57 128.83 26.81 46.41
CA SER A 57 129.89 27.25 47.38
C SER A 57 131.33 27.10 46.77
N GLN A 58 132.43 26.94 47.56
CA GLN A 58 133.83 27.30 47.20
C GLN A 58 134.93 26.22 47.47
N LYS A 59 136.16 26.48 46.93
CA LYS A 59 137.56 26.33 47.49
C LYS A 59 138.54 25.22 47.00
N GLY A 60 139.83 25.63 46.87
CA GLY A 60 141.08 24.81 46.89
C GLY A 60 141.70 24.45 45.51
N ARG A 61 143.02 24.13 45.35
CA ARG A 61 144.25 24.44 46.15
C ARG A 61 145.56 24.11 45.34
N GLU A 62 146.60 24.96 45.43
CA GLU A 62 148.05 24.73 45.08
C GLU A 62 148.46 24.16 43.67
N VAL A 63 149.78 24.06 43.38
CA VAL A 63 150.35 24.01 42.00
C VAL A 63 151.70 23.25 41.91
N GLU A 64 151.92 22.48 40.84
CA GLU A 64 153.14 21.67 40.56
C GLU A 64 154.07 22.24 39.46
N THR A 65 155.29 21.67 39.33
CA THR A 65 156.35 22.08 38.39
C THR A 65 157.07 20.88 37.76
N ILE A 66 157.46 21.00 36.48
CA ILE A 66 158.18 19.98 35.70
C ILE A 66 159.52 20.56 35.22
N GLN A 67 160.59 19.76 35.24
CA GLN A 67 161.93 20.18 34.78
C GLN A 67 162.18 19.78 33.32
N VAL A 68 162.85 20.65 32.55
CA VAL A 68 163.23 20.42 31.15
C VAL A 68 164.72 20.67 30.95
N ILE A 69 165.40 19.72 30.32
CA ILE A 69 166.85 19.72 30.07
C ILE A 69 167.10 19.72 28.56
N THR A 70 167.83 20.71 28.06
CA THR A 70 168.43 20.70 26.70
C THR A 70 169.89 21.17 26.79
N LYS A 71 170.67 20.95 25.72
CA LYS A 71 172.16 21.01 25.77
C LYS A 71 172.75 22.30 26.36
N ASP A 72 172.12 23.45 26.13
CA ASP A 72 172.65 24.76 26.53
C ASP A 72 171.84 25.44 27.66
N LEU A 73 170.80 24.80 28.21
CA LEU A 73 170.09 25.29 29.42
C LEU A 73 169.13 24.26 30.03
N ILE A 74 169.09 24.22 31.36
CA ILE A 74 168.08 23.51 32.15
C ILE A 74 167.10 24.53 32.74
N ARG A 75 165.79 24.27 32.69
CA ARG A 75 164.76 25.16 33.24
C ARG A 75 163.63 24.38 33.91
N ASN A 76 163.16 24.89 35.05
CA ASN A 76 162.03 24.34 35.80
C ASN A 76 160.78 25.18 35.45
N LEU A 77 159.76 24.54 34.88
CA LEU A 77 158.53 25.18 34.41
C LEU A 77 157.36 24.86 35.34
N ARG A 78 156.43 25.80 35.51
CA ARG A 78 155.24 25.67 36.38
C ARG A 78 153.98 25.61 35.52
N VAL A 79 153.12 24.62 35.78
CA VAL A 79 151.88 24.42 35.00
C VAL A 79 150.70 25.06 35.76
N PRO A 80 150.01 26.07 35.21
CA PRO A 80 148.84 26.65 35.87
C PRO A 80 147.61 25.73 35.83
N LEU A 81 146.88 25.64 36.93
CA LEU A 81 145.62 24.88 37.08
C LEU A 81 144.38 25.80 37.15
N LYS A 82 144.46 27.00 36.58
CA LYS A 82 143.34 27.93 36.44
C LYS A 82 143.45 28.72 35.14
N ASP A 83 142.35 28.81 34.40
CA ASP A 83 142.22 29.69 33.24
C ASP A 83 142.35 31.17 33.66
N PRO A 84 143.10 32.00 32.91
CA PRO A 84 143.59 33.28 33.41
C PRO A 84 142.58 34.44 33.39
N SER A 85 141.29 34.22 33.12
CA SER A 85 140.28 35.28 32.96
C SER A 85 139.08 35.23 33.93
N GLY A 86 138.60 34.04 34.32
CA GLY A 86 137.57 33.90 35.36
C GLY A 86 136.14 34.37 35.03
N GLU A 87 135.85 34.86 33.82
CA GLU A 87 134.56 35.46 33.42
C GLU A 87 133.65 34.52 32.59
N SER A 88 133.95 33.23 32.51
CA SER A 88 133.21 32.27 31.67
C SER A 88 131.88 31.82 32.29
N ILE A 89 130.77 32.47 31.93
CA ILE A 89 129.41 32.03 32.25
C ILE A 89 128.94 30.96 31.24
N ILE A 90 128.48 29.80 31.73
CA ILE A 90 127.93 28.72 30.88
C ILE A 90 126.44 28.98 30.65
N LEU A 91 126.04 29.35 29.43
CA LEU A 91 124.63 29.62 29.09
C LEU A 91 123.86 28.36 28.61
N PRO A 92 122.60 28.16 29.02
CA PRO A 92 121.74 27.10 28.49
C PRO A 92 121.49 27.26 26.98
N PRO A 93 121.36 26.18 26.18
CA PRO A 93 121.28 26.26 24.71
C PRO A 93 120.03 26.99 24.19
N VAL A 94 118.93 27.02 24.96
CA VAL A 94 117.73 27.80 24.61
C VAL A 94 117.97 29.29 24.78
N GLU A 95 118.62 29.69 25.89
CA GLU A 95 118.95 31.08 26.15
C GLU A 95 120.10 31.56 25.26
N PHE A 96 121.08 30.71 24.98
CA PHE A 96 122.10 30.96 23.97
C PHE A 96 121.45 31.23 22.60
N LYS A 97 120.57 30.35 22.10
CA LYS A 97 119.85 30.58 20.83
C LYS A 97 118.99 31.85 20.86
N ARG A 98 118.27 32.12 21.97
CA ARG A 98 117.50 33.37 22.16
C ARG A 98 118.43 34.57 22.04
N ILE A 99 119.53 34.59 22.80
CA ILE A 99 120.51 35.68 22.82
C ILE A 99 121.17 35.81 21.45
N THR A 100 121.63 34.76 20.78
CA THR A 100 122.19 34.84 19.42
C THR A 100 121.16 35.40 18.41
N SER A 101 119.87 35.08 18.57
CA SER A 101 118.81 35.61 17.70
C SER A 101 118.46 37.08 17.98
N THR A 102 118.59 37.57 19.21
CA THR A 102 118.32 38.98 19.59
C THR A 102 119.57 39.87 19.56
N SER A 103 120.76 39.30 19.71
CA SER A 103 122.07 39.96 19.61
C SER A 103 122.62 39.96 18.18
N ARG A 104 122.03 39.18 17.25
CA ARG A 104 122.18 39.42 15.81
C ARG A 104 121.64 40.82 15.53
N VAL A 105 122.55 41.78 15.44
CA VAL A 105 122.23 43.16 15.05
C VAL A 105 121.71 43.11 13.61
N LEU A 106 120.38 43.07 13.46
CA LEU A 106 119.72 43.15 12.17
C LEU A 106 120.29 44.32 11.38
N THR A 107 120.78 44.04 10.19
CA THR A 107 121.25 45.04 9.23
C THR A 107 120.15 46.05 8.92
N GLN A 108 120.51 47.23 8.42
CA GLN A 108 119.52 48.26 8.06
C GLN A 108 118.48 47.72 7.07
N GLN A 109 118.91 46.90 6.12
CA GLN A 109 118.07 46.21 5.13
C GLN A 109 117.12 45.19 5.77
N GLU A 110 117.59 44.34 6.70
CA GLU A 110 116.71 43.39 7.42
C GLU A 110 115.66 44.10 8.28
N ARG A 111 116.01 45.25 8.89
CA ARG A 111 115.06 46.07 9.66
C ARG A 111 114.02 46.74 8.74
N GLN A 112 114.45 47.26 7.60
CA GLN A 112 113.55 47.81 6.57
C GLN A 112 112.59 46.73 6.05
N ALA A 113 113.10 45.56 5.66
CA ALA A 113 112.29 44.44 5.18
C ALA A 113 111.26 43.95 6.21
N LEU A 114 111.59 43.93 7.51
CA LEU A 114 110.63 43.58 8.57
C LEU A 114 109.57 44.67 8.79
N MET A 115 109.95 45.94 8.73
CA MET A 115 109.00 47.07 8.79
C MET A 115 108.06 47.09 7.59
N GLU A 116 108.58 46.87 6.38
CA GLU A 116 107.79 46.73 5.16
C GLU A 116 106.87 45.51 5.22
N ALA A 117 107.34 44.36 5.69
CA ALA A 117 106.50 43.16 5.83
C ALA A 117 105.37 43.36 6.86
N TYR A 118 105.62 44.14 7.92
CA TYR A 118 104.60 44.54 8.89
C TYR A 118 103.61 45.56 8.31
N GLN A 119 104.09 46.54 7.54
CA GLN A 119 103.26 47.52 6.83
C GLN A 119 102.36 46.84 5.79
N ARG A 120 102.91 45.98 4.92
CA ARG A 120 102.15 45.23 3.91
C ARG A 120 101.05 44.37 4.54
N LYS A 121 101.34 43.64 5.63
CA LYS A 121 100.30 42.90 6.37
C LYS A 121 99.21 43.79 6.93
N ARG A 122 99.58 44.95 7.49
CA ARG A 122 98.61 45.93 8.00
C ARG A 122 97.79 46.56 6.88
N GLU A 123 98.37 46.77 5.70
CA GLU A 123 97.69 47.23 4.49
C GLU A 123 96.76 46.16 3.92
N GLU A 124 97.16 44.89 3.91
CA GLU A 124 96.32 43.73 3.54
C GLU A 124 95.12 43.61 4.50
N GLU A 125 95.35 43.67 5.81
CA GLU A 125 94.30 43.68 6.85
C GLU A 125 93.34 44.88 6.69
N LEU A 126 93.87 46.07 6.41
CA LEU A 126 93.07 47.27 6.16
C LEU A 126 92.25 47.16 4.86
N ARG A 127 92.83 46.63 3.78
CA ARG A 127 92.12 46.42 2.51
C ARG A 127 91.01 45.39 2.64
N VAL A 128 91.25 44.27 3.33
CA VAL A 128 90.20 43.29 3.65
C VAL A 128 89.11 43.91 4.55
N ALA A 129 89.47 44.80 5.47
CA ALA A 129 88.49 45.54 6.28
C ALA A 129 87.70 46.58 5.46
N GLU A 130 88.32 47.25 4.49
CA GLU A 130 87.65 48.17 3.56
C GLU A 130 86.73 47.45 2.57
N GLU A 131 87.17 46.33 2.00
CA GLU A 131 86.36 45.50 1.09
C GLU A 131 85.11 44.96 1.82
N ARG A 132 85.25 44.50 3.07
CA ARG A 132 84.10 44.15 3.93
C ARG A 132 83.20 45.35 4.22
N LYS A 133 83.75 46.54 4.49
CA LYS A 133 82.95 47.78 4.68
C LYS A 133 82.18 48.16 3.41
N ARG A 134 82.77 48.01 2.22
CA ARG A 134 82.11 48.25 0.94
C ARG A 134 80.97 47.25 0.72
N GLN A 135 81.21 45.96 0.90
CA GLN A 135 80.18 44.91 0.80
C GLN A 135 79.01 45.14 1.78
N ILE A 136 79.28 45.54 3.02
CA ILE A 136 78.25 45.89 4.01
C ILE A 136 77.47 47.14 3.56
N TYR A 137 78.16 48.18 3.09
CA TYR A 137 77.55 49.41 2.61
C TYR A 137 76.67 49.20 1.36
N GLU A 138 77.14 48.38 0.42
CA GLU A 138 76.40 47.97 -0.79
C GLU A 138 75.17 47.14 -0.43
N ALA A 139 75.29 46.20 0.53
CA ALA A 139 74.14 45.44 1.05
C ALA A 139 73.14 46.34 1.82
N ASP A 140 73.61 47.32 2.58
CA ASP A 140 72.77 48.30 3.26
C ASP A 140 72.09 49.27 2.30
N LEU A 141 72.69 49.58 1.15
CA LEU A 141 72.04 50.31 0.06
C LEU A 141 70.97 49.45 -0.61
N SER A 142 71.28 48.22 -1.01
CA SER A 142 70.30 47.34 -1.68
C SER A 142 69.08 47.04 -0.80
N ARG A 143 69.25 47.00 0.53
CA ARG A 143 68.17 46.89 1.53
C ARG A 143 67.32 48.15 1.69
N LYS A 144 67.86 49.34 1.39
CA LYS A 144 67.13 50.62 1.41
C LYS A 144 66.42 50.90 0.09
N GLU A 145 66.99 50.43 -1.02
CA GLU A 145 66.38 50.49 -2.36
C GLU A 145 65.24 49.47 -2.49
N ASN A 146 65.38 48.29 -1.87
CA ASN A 146 64.38 47.22 -1.86
C ASN A 146 63.90 46.93 -0.42
N PRO A 147 63.15 47.85 0.20
CA PRO A 147 62.50 47.56 1.48
C PRO A 147 61.49 46.42 1.27
N ALA A 148 61.46 45.46 2.20
CA ALA A 148 60.41 44.45 2.21
C ALA A 148 59.07 45.15 2.51
N LEU A 149 58.14 45.12 1.55
CA LEU A 149 56.82 45.73 1.67
C LEU A 149 56.10 45.19 2.91
N THR A 150 55.57 46.11 3.71
CA THR A 150 54.80 45.82 4.93
C THR A 150 53.52 45.06 4.57
N GLU A 151 52.99 44.21 5.47
CA GLU A 151 51.71 43.50 5.25
C GLU A 151 50.59 44.48 4.80
N LEU A 152 50.52 45.68 5.41
CA LEU A 152 49.58 46.74 5.06
C LEU A 152 49.82 47.39 3.69
N GLU A 153 51.07 47.43 3.22
CA GLU A 153 51.43 47.97 1.90
C GLU A 153 51.12 46.97 0.79
N LEU A 154 51.26 45.66 1.07
CA LEU A 154 50.80 44.59 0.20
C LEU A 154 49.27 44.58 0.11
N GLU A 155 48.53 44.64 1.23
CA GLU A 155 47.07 44.75 1.22
C GLU A 155 46.58 45.99 0.46
N ALA A 156 47.29 47.13 0.57
CA ALA A 156 46.98 48.33 -0.20
C ALA A 156 47.28 48.17 -1.71
N GLN A 157 48.34 47.44 -2.08
CA GLN A 157 48.63 47.11 -3.49
C GLN A 157 47.61 46.15 -4.08
N GLU A 158 47.19 45.10 -3.35
CA GLU A 158 46.13 44.18 -3.78
C GLU A 158 44.80 44.92 -3.98
N GLN A 159 44.43 45.82 -3.06
CA GLN A 159 43.24 46.66 -3.21
C GLN A 159 43.36 47.60 -4.41
N ALA A 160 44.52 48.22 -4.66
CA ALA A 160 44.75 49.06 -5.83
C ALA A 160 44.69 48.25 -7.14
N GLN A 161 45.24 47.05 -7.17
CA GLN A 161 45.17 46.14 -8.32
C GLN A 161 43.72 45.73 -8.59
N HIS A 162 42.98 45.25 -7.58
CA HIS A 162 41.57 44.89 -7.73
C HIS A 162 40.70 46.09 -8.16
N LEU A 163 41.01 47.32 -7.73
CA LEU A 163 40.36 48.53 -8.21
C LEU A 163 40.67 48.79 -9.70
N VAL A 164 41.93 48.65 -10.12
CA VAL A 164 42.35 48.81 -11.53
C VAL A 164 41.72 47.73 -12.41
N GLU A 165 41.75 46.47 -11.99
CA GLU A 165 41.11 45.33 -12.68
C GLU A 165 39.60 45.53 -12.84
N ARG A 166 38.90 45.90 -11.76
CA ARG A 166 37.46 46.23 -11.80
C ARG A 166 37.18 47.42 -12.73
N THR A 167 38.03 48.44 -12.71
CA THR A 167 37.88 49.60 -13.61
C THR A 167 38.10 49.21 -15.06
N ASN A 168 39.06 48.33 -15.34
CA ASN A 168 39.31 47.81 -16.68
C ASN A 168 38.16 46.91 -17.15
N ALA A 169 37.66 45.99 -16.32
CA ALA A 169 36.51 45.15 -16.62
C ALA A 169 35.27 45.98 -16.99
N LEU A 170 34.96 47.02 -16.21
CA LEU A 170 33.85 47.95 -16.52
C LEU A 170 34.06 48.74 -17.82
N ARG A 171 35.31 48.96 -18.26
CA ARG A 171 35.60 49.55 -19.58
C ARG A 171 35.42 48.55 -20.70
N MET A 172 35.87 47.30 -20.53
CA MET A 172 35.62 46.20 -21.48
C MET A 172 34.10 45.96 -21.64
N GLU A 173 33.33 45.93 -20.55
CA GLU A 173 31.86 45.81 -20.60
C GLU A 173 31.15 46.95 -21.36
N GLN A 174 31.79 48.12 -21.47
CA GLN A 174 31.29 49.25 -22.26
C GLN A 174 31.61 49.12 -23.77
N GLU A 175 32.50 48.22 -24.18
CA GLU A 175 32.85 48.04 -25.58
C GLU A 175 31.69 47.42 -26.39
N ASN A 176 31.49 47.93 -27.61
CA ASN A 176 30.33 47.57 -28.43
C ASN A 176 30.33 46.09 -28.82
N GLU A 177 31.49 45.47 -29.03
CA GLU A 177 31.60 44.03 -29.29
C GLU A 177 31.16 43.21 -28.06
N ILE A 178 31.61 43.56 -26.86
CA ILE A 178 31.27 42.86 -25.63
C ILE A 178 29.80 43.05 -25.27
N GLN A 179 29.21 44.23 -25.51
CA GLN A 179 27.76 44.42 -25.37
C GLN A 179 26.93 43.60 -26.37
N ARG A 180 27.44 43.32 -27.58
CA ARG A 180 26.79 42.41 -28.55
C ARG A 180 26.92 40.96 -28.09
N LEU A 181 28.10 40.54 -27.62
CA LEU A 181 28.33 39.19 -27.09
C LEU A 181 27.45 38.91 -25.85
N ASN A 182 27.34 39.86 -24.91
CA ASN A 182 26.49 39.74 -23.73
C ASN A 182 25.00 39.59 -24.11
N LYS A 183 24.53 40.24 -25.18
CA LYS A 183 23.18 40.03 -25.73
C LYS A 183 23.01 38.62 -26.31
N LEU A 184 23.96 38.15 -27.13
CA LEU A 184 23.94 36.80 -27.69
C LEU A 184 23.99 35.71 -26.59
N ILE A 185 24.73 35.93 -25.51
CA ILE A 185 24.78 35.04 -24.34
C ILE A 185 23.41 35.01 -23.63
N LEU A 186 22.78 36.17 -23.43
CA LEU A 186 21.45 36.25 -22.83
C LEU A 186 20.38 35.60 -23.72
N ASP A 187 20.42 35.83 -25.03
CA ASP A 187 19.52 35.20 -26.01
C ASP A 187 19.68 33.68 -26.02
N ALA A 188 20.91 33.17 -25.93
CA ALA A 188 21.19 31.73 -25.81
C ALA A 188 20.69 31.13 -24.48
N GLN A 189 20.83 31.84 -23.36
CA GLN A 189 20.27 31.44 -22.06
C GLN A 189 18.74 31.41 -22.09
N CYS A 190 18.11 32.43 -22.68
CA CYS A 190 16.67 32.48 -22.91
C CYS A 190 16.20 31.33 -23.83
N GLN A 191 16.97 31.01 -24.88
CA GLN A 191 16.64 29.92 -25.79
C GLN A 191 16.72 28.55 -25.09
N ALA A 192 17.82 28.26 -24.39
CA ALA A 192 17.96 27.03 -23.60
C ALA A 192 16.83 26.88 -22.55
N THR A 193 16.41 27.98 -21.92
CA THR A 193 15.29 28.00 -20.97
C THR A 193 13.96 27.68 -21.65
N ARG A 194 13.69 28.24 -22.83
CA ARG A 194 12.49 27.92 -23.63
C ARG A 194 12.50 26.46 -24.09
N ASP A 195 13.65 25.96 -24.55
CA ASP A 195 13.76 24.59 -25.05
C ASP A 195 13.56 23.56 -23.92
N ALA A 196 14.02 23.87 -22.69
CA ALA A 196 13.70 23.10 -21.49
C ALA A 196 12.18 23.14 -21.16
N GLN A 197 11.55 24.32 -21.16
CA GLN A 197 10.11 24.47 -20.93
C GLN A 197 9.26 23.77 -22.00
N ILE A 198 9.72 23.70 -23.25
CA ILE A 198 9.06 22.96 -24.34
C ILE A 198 9.18 21.45 -24.12
N GLN A 199 10.31 20.96 -23.62
CA GLN A 199 10.50 19.55 -23.25
C GLN A 199 9.63 19.18 -22.03
N GLU A 200 9.65 19.99 -20.97
CA GLU A 200 8.80 19.86 -19.78
C GLU A 200 7.31 19.80 -20.17
N LYS A 201 6.83 20.77 -20.97
CA LYS A 201 5.45 20.77 -21.45
C LYS A 201 5.09 19.52 -22.27
N ARG A 202 6.03 18.98 -23.07
CA ARG A 202 5.81 17.74 -23.83
C ARG A 202 5.75 16.52 -22.91
N HIS A 203 6.59 16.46 -21.88
CA HIS A 203 6.59 15.41 -20.86
C HIS A 203 5.25 15.38 -20.11
N ILE A 204 4.85 16.54 -19.58
CA ILE A 204 3.57 16.72 -18.86
C ILE A 204 2.37 16.32 -19.73
N LEU A 205 2.35 16.70 -21.02
CA LEU A 205 1.28 16.30 -21.94
C LEU A 205 1.28 14.80 -22.26
N ALA A 206 2.45 14.15 -22.30
CA ALA A 206 2.53 12.70 -22.46
C ALA A 206 1.96 11.98 -21.21
N GLU A 207 2.41 12.36 -20.02
CA GLU A 207 1.95 11.83 -18.73
C GLU A 207 0.44 12.00 -18.54
N PHE A 208 -0.11 13.20 -18.82
CA PHE A 208 -1.56 13.41 -18.79
C PHE A 208 -2.28 12.47 -19.76
N SER A 209 -1.78 12.32 -20.99
CA SER A 209 -2.40 11.41 -21.95
C SER A 209 -2.32 9.93 -21.54
N GLU A 210 -1.36 9.54 -20.70
CA GLU A 210 -1.23 8.16 -20.20
C GLU A 210 -2.17 7.91 -19.02
N GLU A 211 -2.31 8.87 -18.11
CA GLU A 211 -3.30 8.79 -17.01
C GLU A 211 -4.74 8.89 -17.53
N GLU A 212 -5.01 9.71 -18.55
CA GLU A 212 -6.30 9.76 -19.26
C GLU A 212 -6.68 8.37 -19.81
N LYS A 213 -5.80 7.74 -20.60
CA LYS A 213 -6.02 6.37 -21.12
C LYS A 213 -6.22 5.34 -20.00
N ARG A 214 -5.51 5.49 -18.87
CA ARG A 214 -5.65 4.61 -17.70
C ARG A 214 -6.98 4.79 -16.98
N LEU A 215 -7.49 6.02 -16.91
CA LEU A 215 -8.81 6.34 -16.38
C LEU A 215 -9.92 5.86 -17.32
N ASP A 216 -9.77 6.01 -18.63
CA ASP A 216 -10.70 5.48 -19.63
C ASP A 216 -10.85 3.96 -19.50
N VAL A 217 -9.74 3.22 -19.43
CA VAL A 217 -9.75 1.76 -19.21
C VAL A 217 -10.41 1.40 -17.86
N MET A 218 -10.22 2.20 -16.81
CA MET A 218 -10.88 1.99 -15.52
C MET A 218 -12.40 2.18 -15.62
N MET A 219 -12.85 3.26 -16.29
CA MET A 219 -14.26 3.55 -16.54
C MET A 219 -14.92 2.49 -17.44
N GLU A 220 -14.21 2.00 -18.46
CA GLU A 220 -14.71 0.89 -19.31
C GLU A 220 -14.89 -0.40 -18.51
N VAL A 221 -13.95 -0.74 -17.63
CA VAL A 221 -14.06 -1.90 -16.74
C VAL A 221 -15.23 -1.76 -15.76
N GLU A 222 -15.47 -0.57 -15.21
CA GLU A 222 -16.66 -0.32 -14.35
C GLU A 222 -17.97 -0.39 -15.15
N ARG A 223 -18.00 0.16 -16.37
CA ARG A 223 -19.13 0.08 -17.29
C ARG A 223 -19.45 -1.37 -17.67
N CYS A 224 -18.44 -2.20 -17.93
CA CYS A 224 -18.63 -3.63 -18.23
C CYS A 224 -19.19 -4.37 -17.02
N LYS A 225 -18.63 -4.19 -15.81
CA LYS A 225 -19.18 -4.77 -14.56
C LYS A 225 -20.63 -4.35 -14.31
N ALA A 226 -20.98 -3.09 -14.60
CA ALA A 226 -22.35 -2.61 -14.49
C ALA A 226 -23.29 -3.36 -15.45
N LEU A 227 -22.86 -3.60 -16.70
CA LEU A 227 -23.62 -4.42 -17.65
C LEU A 227 -23.72 -5.89 -17.20
N GLU A 228 -22.63 -6.51 -16.78
CA GLU A 228 -22.61 -7.89 -16.26
C GLU A 228 -23.62 -8.09 -15.10
N THR A 229 -23.70 -7.13 -14.16
CA THR A 229 -24.69 -7.21 -13.07
C THR A 229 -26.13 -7.02 -13.54
N VAL A 230 -26.37 -6.20 -14.56
CA VAL A 230 -27.71 -6.05 -15.18
C VAL A 230 -28.11 -7.32 -15.92
N GLU A 231 -27.18 -7.93 -16.67
CA GLU A 231 -27.39 -9.21 -17.36
C GLU A 231 -27.71 -10.34 -16.37
N GLN A 232 -26.96 -10.47 -15.27
CA GLN A 232 -27.25 -11.42 -14.19
C GLN A 232 -28.64 -11.20 -13.56
N ILE A 233 -29.04 -9.94 -13.33
CA ILE A 233 -30.38 -9.60 -12.84
C ILE A 233 -31.46 -9.98 -13.88
N GLU A 234 -31.20 -9.80 -15.17
CA GLU A 234 -32.11 -10.27 -16.21
C GLU A 234 -32.18 -11.79 -16.29
N GLU A 235 -31.08 -12.51 -16.15
CA GLU A 235 -31.05 -13.98 -16.13
C GLU A 235 -31.85 -14.55 -14.98
N LEU A 236 -31.68 -14.02 -13.77
CA LEU A 236 -32.49 -14.38 -12.60
C LEU A 236 -33.98 -14.10 -12.85
N ARG A 237 -34.32 -12.97 -13.49
CA ARG A 237 -35.71 -12.66 -13.90
C ARG A 237 -36.23 -13.60 -15.01
N LYS A 238 -35.38 -14.04 -15.94
CA LYS A 238 -35.71 -15.03 -16.99
C LYS A 238 -35.98 -16.39 -16.34
N GLN A 239 -35.13 -16.85 -15.43
CA GLN A 239 -35.30 -18.08 -14.64
C GLN A 239 -36.57 -18.06 -13.78
N GLN A 240 -36.84 -16.96 -13.07
CA GLN A 240 -38.07 -16.78 -12.29
C GLN A 240 -39.33 -16.89 -13.16
N ARG A 241 -39.34 -16.29 -14.35
CA ARG A 241 -40.46 -16.43 -15.31
C ARG A 241 -40.63 -17.88 -15.79
N ILE A 242 -39.54 -18.59 -16.08
CA ILE A 242 -39.58 -20.00 -16.51
C ILE A 242 -40.11 -20.89 -15.37
N SER A 243 -39.64 -20.69 -14.13
CA SER A 243 -40.12 -21.42 -12.95
C SER A 243 -41.61 -21.16 -12.67
N GLY A 244 -42.06 -19.91 -12.76
CA GLY A 244 -43.49 -19.56 -12.64
C GLY A 244 -44.34 -20.19 -13.75
N MET A 245 -43.85 -20.21 -14.99
CA MET A 245 -44.51 -20.88 -16.12
C MET A 245 -44.61 -22.40 -15.90
N GLN A 246 -43.55 -23.05 -15.43
CA GLN A 246 -43.54 -24.48 -15.09
C GLN A 246 -44.56 -24.79 -13.99
N GLN A 247 -44.61 -24.00 -12.92
CA GLN A 247 -45.61 -24.16 -11.85
C GLN A 247 -47.06 -24.00 -12.35
N ILE A 248 -47.30 -23.18 -13.38
CA ILE A 248 -48.61 -23.05 -14.02
C ILE A 248 -48.93 -24.29 -14.88
N TYR A 249 -47.97 -24.82 -15.64
CA TYR A 249 -48.16 -26.07 -16.37
C TYR A 249 -48.45 -27.25 -15.43
N ASP A 250 -47.69 -27.40 -14.35
CA ASP A 250 -47.93 -28.37 -13.27
C ASP A 250 -49.36 -28.27 -12.70
N GLN A 251 -49.83 -27.05 -12.42
CA GLN A 251 -51.19 -26.82 -11.92
C GLN A 251 -52.27 -27.15 -12.95
N ILE A 252 -52.02 -26.86 -14.24
CA ILE A 252 -52.94 -27.22 -15.33
C ILE A 252 -53.00 -28.75 -15.46
N GLN A 253 -51.86 -29.44 -15.45
CA GLN A 253 -51.80 -30.90 -15.57
C GLN A 253 -52.52 -31.58 -14.39
N ARG A 254 -52.22 -31.21 -13.14
CA ARG A 254 -52.91 -31.75 -11.96
C ARG A 254 -54.43 -31.54 -12.03
N ARG A 255 -54.88 -30.37 -12.48
CA ARG A 255 -56.32 -30.08 -12.70
C ARG A 255 -56.95 -30.85 -13.87
N LEU A 256 -56.17 -31.39 -14.80
CA LEU A 256 -56.65 -32.28 -15.86
C LEU A 256 -56.75 -33.71 -15.33
N GLU A 257 -55.74 -34.18 -14.58
CA GLU A 257 -55.73 -35.48 -13.90
C GLU A 257 -56.88 -35.58 -12.87
N GLU A 258 -57.07 -34.55 -12.03
CA GLU A 258 -58.21 -34.42 -11.11
C GLU A 258 -59.57 -34.49 -11.82
N LYS A 259 -59.69 -33.90 -13.02
CA LYS A 259 -60.93 -33.95 -13.82
C LYS A 259 -61.17 -35.33 -14.41
N GLN A 260 -60.14 -35.98 -14.94
CA GLN A 260 -60.23 -37.35 -15.46
C GLN A 260 -60.69 -38.31 -14.37
N ILE A 261 -60.09 -38.24 -13.17
CA ILE A 261 -60.51 -39.04 -12.01
C ILE A 261 -61.98 -38.71 -11.62
N GLN A 262 -62.38 -37.45 -11.62
CA GLN A 262 -63.77 -37.06 -11.36
C GLN A 262 -64.76 -37.50 -12.44
N GLU A 263 -64.32 -37.69 -13.68
CA GLU A 263 -65.15 -38.19 -14.78
C GLU A 263 -65.27 -39.72 -14.70
N GLU A 264 -64.18 -40.45 -14.46
CA GLU A 264 -64.17 -41.88 -14.17
C GLU A 264 -65.06 -42.25 -12.97
N MET A 265 -64.98 -41.51 -11.86
CA MET A 265 -65.83 -41.73 -10.69
C MET A 265 -67.32 -41.56 -11.02
N LYS A 266 -67.68 -40.50 -11.78
CA LYS A 266 -69.06 -40.29 -12.25
C LYS A 266 -69.52 -41.37 -13.23
N GLU A 267 -68.61 -41.99 -13.98
CA GLU A 267 -68.96 -43.13 -14.83
C GLU A 267 -69.17 -44.41 -14.03
N GLN A 268 -68.36 -44.67 -13.00
CA GLN A 268 -68.59 -45.77 -12.06
C GLN A 268 -69.94 -45.60 -11.32
N GLU A 269 -70.27 -44.39 -10.86
CA GLU A 269 -71.57 -44.07 -10.26
C GLU A 269 -72.73 -44.33 -11.24
N LYS A 270 -72.64 -43.84 -12.49
CA LYS A 270 -73.65 -44.11 -13.55
C LYS A 270 -73.80 -45.61 -13.82
N GLN A 271 -72.72 -46.37 -13.81
CA GLN A 271 -72.76 -47.83 -14.01
C GLN A 271 -73.44 -48.54 -12.83
N GLN A 272 -73.13 -48.16 -11.59
CA GLN A 272 -73.79 -48.71 -10.39
C GLN A 272 -75.29 -48.37 -10.37
N ILE A 273 -75.66 -47.12 -10.69
CA ILE A 273 -77.07 -46.69 -10.81
C ILE A 273 -77.79 -47.52 -11.88
N ARG A 274 -77.17 -47.74 -13.05
CA ARG A 274 -77.75 -48.57 -14.12
C ARG A 274 -77.94 -50.02 -13.67
N GLN A 275 -76.94 -50.64 -13.05
CA GLN A 275 -77.05 -52.01 -12.52
C GLN A 275 -78.16 -52.14 -11.47
N ASN A 276 -78.35 -51.12 -10.63
CA ASN A 276 -79.43 -51.10 -9.64
C ASN A 276 -80.81 -50.92 -10.31
N GLN A 277 -80.93 -50.10 -11.35
CA GLN A 277 -82.13 -50.00 -12.18
C GLN A 277 -82.45 -51.32 -12.89
N GLU A 278 -81.46 -51.98 -13.48
CA GLU A 278 -81.61 -53.29 -14.13
C GLU A 278 -82.08 -54.37 -13.14
N ARG A 279 -81.60 -54.35 -11.88
CA ARG A 279 -82.09 -55.23 -10.81
C ARG A 279 -83.54 -54.95 -10.44
N MET A 280 -83.90 -53.69 -10.18
CA MET A 280 -85.29 -53.32 -9.86
C MET A 280 -86.25 -53.67 -11.00
N ASN A 281 -85.90 -53.36 -12.24
CA ASN A 281 -86.70 -53.74 -13.42
C ASN A 281 -86.91 -55.26 -13.53
N LEU A 282 -85.89 -56.06 -13.18
CA LEU A 282 -85.96 -57.52 -13.20
C LEU A 282 -86.76 -58.10 -12.03
N GLU A 283 -86.83 -57.40 -10.89
CA GLU A 283 -87.72 -57.71 -9.77
C GLU A 283 -89.18 -57.34 -10.09
N ASP A 284 -89.41 -56.18 -10.72
CA ASP A 284 -90.73 -55.76 -11.22
C ASP A 284 -91.27 -56.70 -12.30
N LEU A 285 -90.43 -57.15 -13.24
CA LEU A 285 -90.81 -58.16 -14.24
C LEU A 285 -91.23 -59.49 -13.58
N LYS A 286 -90.50 -59.96 -12.57
CA LYS A 286 -90.88 -61.16 -11.78
C LYS A 286 -92.16 -60.94 -10.97
N ALA A 287 -92.41 -59.72 -10.49
CA ALA A 287 -93.65 -59.38 -9.80
C ALA A 287 -94.85 -59.32 -10.77
N LEU A 288 -94.64 -58.91 -12.02
CA LEU A 288 -95.65 -58.98 -13.08
C LEU A 288 -95.90 -60.42 -13.55
N GLU A 289 -94.86 -61.23 -13.69
CA GLU A 289 -94.94 -62.66 -14.02
C GLU A 289 -95.76 -63.42 -12.96
N LYS A 290 -95.46 -63.25 -11.68
CA LYS A 290 -96.26 -63.82 -10.58
C LYS A 290 -97.71 -63.36 -10.60
N LYS A 291 -97.99 -62.08 -10.85
CA LYS A 291 -99.37 -61.57 -11.00
C LYS A 291 -100.09 -62.21 -12.19
N TRP A 292 -99.39 -62.53 -13.28
CA TRP A 292 -99.93 -63.30 -14.40
C TRP A 292 -100.20 -64.76 -14.04
N GLU A 293 -99.31 -65.41 -13.28
CA GLU A 293 -99.51 -66.77 -12.77
C GLU A 293 -100.71 -66.84 -11.81
N GLU A 294 -100.80 -65.90 -10.86
CA GLU A 294 -101.92 -65.73 -9.93
C GLU A 294 -103.24 -65.49 -10.68
N GLN A 295 -103.26 -64.57 -11.65
CA GLN A 295 -104.44 -64.31 -12.49
C GLN A 295 -104.83 -65.54 -13.32
N GLN A 296 -103.87 -66.28 -13.87
CA GLN A 296 -104.17 -67.55 -14.56
C GLN A 296 -104.69 -68.63 -13.62
N HIS A 297 -104.20 -68.70 -12.37
CA HIS A 297 -104.68 -69.64 -11.36
C HIS A 297 -106.14 -69.34 -11.02
N LEU A 298 -106.41 -68.09 -10.63
CA LEU A 298 -107.76 -67.59 -10.35
C LEU A 298 -108.71 -67.78 -11.54
N HIS A 299 -108.24 -67.57 -12.78
CA HIS A 299 -109.05 -67.82 -13.97
C HIS A 299 -109.38 -69.31 -14.16
N LYS A 300 -108.43 -70.21 -13.91
CA LYS A 300 -108.65 -71.68 -13.95
C LYS A 300 -109.62 -72.12 -12.86
N GLU A 301 -109.56 -71.53 -11.68
CA GLU A 301 -110.50 -71.77 -10.57
C GLU A 301 -111.91 -71.25 -10.89
N VAL A 302 -112.03 -70.02 -11.39
CA VAL A 302 -113.31 -69.45 -11.85
C VAL A 302 -113.93 -70.29 -12.97
N MET A 303 -113.13 -70.85 -13.87
CA MET A 303 -113.64 -71.76 -14.91
C MET A 303 -114.13 -73.10 -14.35
N ARG A 304 -113.48 -73.66 -13.30
CA ARG A 304 -113.99 -74.84 -12.58
C ARG A 304 -115.32 -74.54 -11.88
N ILE A 305 -115.36 -73.47 -11.09
CA ILE A 305 -116.57 -73.04 -10.36
C ILE A 305 -117.72 -72.75 -11.34
N ASN A 306 -117.44 -72.12 -12.49
CA ASN A 306 -118.46 -71.91 -13.52
C ASN A 306 -118.96 -73.21 -14.14
N ALA A 307 -118.09 -74.21 -14.38
CA ALA A 307 -118.50 -75.53 -14.87
C ALA A 307 -119.35 -76.28 -13.83
N GLU A 308 -118.96 -76.26 -12.56
CA GLU A 308 -119.72 -76.82 -11.44
C GLU A 308 -121.09 -76.13 -11.29
N VAL A 309 -121.15 -74.80 -11.44
CA VAL A 309 -122.40 -74.01 -11.42
C VAL A 309 -123.27 -74.28 -12.64
N VAL A 310 -122.70 -74.60 -13.81
CA VAL A 310 -123.48 -75.06 -14.98
C VAL A 310 -124.06 -76.44 -14.72
N GLN A 311 -123.25 -77.41 -14.26
CA GLN A 311 -123.73 -78.76 -13.92
C GLN A 311 -124.80 -78.72 -12.83
N ALA A 312 -124.63 -77.91 -11.78
CA ALA A 312 -125.64 -77.73 -10.73
C ALA A 312 -126.92 -77.01 -11.22
N LYS A 313 -126.85 -76.21 -12.31
CA LYS A 313 -128.04 -75.67 -12.98
C LYS A 313 -128.71 -76.68 -13.91
N GLU A 314 -127.94 -77.58 -14.51
CA GLU A 314 -128.47 -78.67 -15.34
C GLU A 314 -129.16 -79.72 -14.47
N GLN A 315 -128.54 -80.12 -13.36
CA GLN A 315 -129.16 -80.96 -12.32
C GLN A 315 -130.46 -80.33 -11.78
N ARG A 316 -130.46 -79.03 -11.43
CA ARG A 316 -131.70 -78.34 -11.03
C ARG A 316 -132.76 -78.34 -12.14
N ARG A 317 -132.38 -78.16 -13.41
CA ARG A 317 -133.32 -78.26 -14.55
C ARG A 317 -133.87 -79.67 -14.73
N GLU A 318 -133.13 -80.71 -14.34
CA GLU A 318 -133.60 -82.10 -14.34
C GLU A 318 -134.52 -82.37 -13.14
N GLU A 319 -134.20 -81.84 -11.96
CA GLU A 319 -135.10 -81.84 -10.79
C GLU A 319 -136.39 -81.05 -11.06
N GLU A 320 -136.31 -79.90 -11.72
CA GLU A 320 -137.43 -79.07 -12.16
C GLU A 320 -138.31 -79.83 -13.17
N LYS A 321 -137.73 -80.47 -14.21
CA LYS A 321 -138.49 -81.35 -15.12
C LYS A 321 -139.14 -82.54 -14.40
N LEU A 322 -138.46 -83.12 -13.41
CA LEU A 322 -139.01 -84.20 -12.60
C LEU A 322 -140.12 -83.70 -11.67
N ALA A 323 -140.06 -82.45 -11.20
CA ALA A 323 -141.13 -81.79 -10.47
C ALA A 323 -142.32 -81.47 -11.40
N GLU A 324 -142.09 -80.88 -12.58
CA GLU A 324 -143.11 -80.66 -13.61
C GLU A 324 -143.80 -81.97 -14.02
N MET A 325 -143.07 -83.08 -14.15
CA MET A 325 -143.65 -84.40 -14.41
C MET A 325 -144.52 -84.89 -13.25
N ARG A 326 -144.11 -84.68 -11.98
CA ARG A 326 -144.93 -84.99 -10.80
C ARG A 326 -146.17 -84.10 -10.71
N ASP A 327 -146.04 -82.82 -11.05
CA ASP A 327 -147.14 -81.85 -11.05
C ASP A 327 -148.11 -82.08 -12.21
N MET A 328 -147.62 -82.53 -13.36
CA MET A 328 -148.45 -82.99 -14.49
C MET A 328 -149.16 -84.32 -14.15
N GLU A 329 -148.53 -85.23 -13.42
CA GLU A 329 -149.24 -86.37 -12.81
C GLU A 329 -150.27 -85.95 -11.77
N TYR A 330 -149.96 -84.95 -10.95
CA TYR A 330 -150.87 -84.42 -9.92
C TYR A 330 -152.07 -83.70 -10.55
N LEU A 331 -151.84 -82.92 -11.61
CA LEU A 331 -152.87 -82.32 -12.46
C LEU A 331 -153.71 -83.39 -13.15
N ARG A 332 -153.11 -84.45 -13.70
CA ARG A 332 -153.83 -85.58 -14.31
C ARG A 332 -154.69 -86.34 -13.29
N LYS A 333 -154.21 -86.50 -12.05
CA LYS A 333 -154.99 -87.07 -10.93
C LYS A 333 -156.11 -86.11 -10.48
N LYS A 334 -155.86 -84.80 -10.45
CA LYS A 334 -156.82 -83.76 -10.06
C LYS A 334 -157.92 -83.52 -11.10
N GLN A 335 -157.60 -83.59 -12.40
CA GLN A 335 -158.58 -83.47 -13.49
C GLN A 335 -159.56 -84.66 -13.55
N GLY A 336 -159.20 -85.82 -12.98
CA GLY A 336 -160.14 -86.91 -12.73
C GLY A 336 -161.05 -86.71 -11.51
N ALA A 337 -160.85 -85.64 -10.73
CA ALA A 337 -161.44 -85.50 -9.39
C ALA A 337 -161.73 -84.04 -8.97
N THR A 338 -162.29 -83.20 -9.86
CA THR A 338 -163.29 -82.17 -9.50
C THR A 338 -163.91 -81.53 -10.75
N GLY A 339 -165.09 -82.00 -11.15
CA GLY A 339 -165.98 -81.26 -12.04
C GLY A 339 -166.95 -80.42 -11.22
N GLY A 340 -166.87 -79.08 -11.35
CA GLY A 340 -167.81 -78.13 -10.76
C GLY A 340 -167.49 -77.67 -9.32
N ASN A 341 -167.02 -76.42 -9.20
CA ASN A 341 -167.95 -75.33 -8.83
C ASN A 341 -167.41 -73.97 -9.32
N SER A 342 -168.25 -72.93 -9.33
CA SER A 342 -168.01 -71.68 -10.10
C SER A 342 -168.29 -70.38 -9.32
N GLN A 343 -167.41 -69.38 -9.49
CA GLN A 343 -167.67 -67.91 -9.40
C GLN A 343 -168.15 -67.35 -8.03
N THR A 344 -168.07 -66.03 -7.75
CA THR A 344 -167.51 -64.85 -8.45
C THR A 344 -166.11 -64.49 -7.88
N ASP A 345 -165.52 -63.28 -7.74
CA ASP A 345 -165.78 -61.84 -8.05
C ASP A 345 -164.39 -61.11 -8.08
N GLY A 346 -164.17 -59.83 -8.42
CA GLY A 346 -165.08 -58.76 -8.84
C GLY A 346 -164.36 -57.44 -9.18
N GLY A 347 -163.64 -56.83 -8.22
CA GLY A 347 -162.88 -55.57 -8.37
C GLY A 347 -162.33 -55.06 -7.01
N GLY A 348 -161.57 -53.97 -6.90
CA GLY A 348 -160.93 -53.12 -7.91
C GLY A 348 -160.40 -51.77 -7.34
N ARG A 349 -159.26 -51.28 -7.88
CA ARG A 349 -158.63 -49.92 -7.74
C ARG A 349 -157.80 -49.54 -6.49
N GLU A 350 -156.63 -48.94 -6.77
CA GLU A 350 -156.03 -47.66 -6.25
C GLU A 350 -155.87 -47.45 -4.71
N ALA A 351 -154.78 -46.91 -4.12
CA ALA A 351 -153.61 -46.15 -4.61
C ALA A 351 -152.44 -46.07 -3.57
N ALA A 352 -151.24 -45.63 -4.03
CA ALA A 352 -150.16 -44.91 -3.29
C ALA A 352 -149.48 -45.62 -2.06
N ALA A 353 -148.27 -45.27 -1.58
CA ALA A 353 -147.33 -44.17 -1.89
C ALA A 353 -145.83 -44.58 -1.68
N ALA A 354 -144.92 -43.59 -1.70
CA ALA A 354 -143.45 -43.63 -1.50
C ALA A 354 -142.99 -44.28 -0.15
N CYS A 355 -141.70 -44.55 0.15
CA CYS A 355 -140.43 -43.83 -0.15
C CYS A 355 -139.22 -44.80 0.06
N ALA A 356 -137.94 -44.50 -0.21
CA ALA A 356 -137.26 -43.24 -0.57
C ALA A 356 -136.00 -43.46 -1.45
N SER A 357 -135.55 -42.38 -2.09
CA SER A 357 -134.30 -42.25 -2.89
C SER A 357 -133.17 -41.62 -1.99
N PRO A 358 -132.02 -41.03 -2.46
CA PRO A 358 -131.66 -40.58 -3.82
C PRO A 358 -130.21 -40.83 -4.30
N CYS A 359 -130.03 -40.75 -5.62
CA CYS A 359 -128.75 -40.34 -6.22
C CYS A 359 -128.65 -38.80 -6.26
N ARG A 360 -127.45 -38.23 -6.20
CA ARG A 360 -127.16 -36.82 -6.56
C ARG A 360 -125.85 -36.73 -7.34
N GLY A 361 -125.78 -35.78 -8.27
CA GLY A 361 -124.55 -35.33 -8.94
C GLY A 361 -124.75 -33.97 -9.59
N HIS A 362 -123.71 -33.11 -9.58
CA HIS A 362 -123.60 -31.79 -10.24
C HIS A 362 -122.12 -31.31 -10.19
N SER A 363 -121.65 -30.28 -10.92
CA SER A 363 -121.66 -30.04 -12.39
C SER A 363 -120.93 -28.71 -12.73
N ALA A 364 -119.60 -28.65 -12.57
CA ALA A 364 -118.75 -27.53 -13.03
C ALA A 364 -117.32 -28.05 -13.28
N ALA A 365 -116.55 -27.76 -14.35
CA ALA A 365 -116.49 -26.64 -15.33
C ALA A 365 -115.79 -25.36 -14.81
N GLY A 366 -114.73 -24.92 -15.52
CA GLY A 366 -114.02 -23.65 -15.27
C GLY A 366 -112.50 -23.73 -15.51
N GLU A 367 -111.98 -22.90 -16.41
CA GLU A 367 -110.56 -22.82 -16.80
C GLU A 367 -109.73 -21.95 -15.80
N GLY A 368 -108.41 -22.17 -15.70
CA GLY A 368 -107.54 -21.44 -14.77
C GLY A 368 -106.06 -21.43 -15.16
N THR A 369 -105.59 -20.33 -15.75
CA THR A 369 -104.27 -20.18 -16.38
C THR A 369 -103.04 -20.11 -15.44
N ARG A 370 -101.91 -20.65 -15.93
CA ARG A 370 -100.52 -20.17 -15.78
C ARG A 370 -99.92 -19.98 -14.38
N GLY A 371 -98.84 -20.72 -14.09
CA GLY A 371 -97.96 -20.52 -12.94
C GLY A 371 -96.50 -20.92 -13.21
N LEU A 372 -95.84 -20.29 -14.19
CA LEU A 372 -94.41 -20.54 -14.48
C LEU A 372 -93.50 -19.88 -13.42
N GLY A 373 -93.22 -20.60 -12.33
CA GLY A 373 -92.20 -20.21 -11.36
C GLY A 373 -90.78 -20.47 -11.88
N HIS A 374 -90.16 -19.47 -12.53
CA HIS A 374 -88.73 -19.54 -12.82
C HIS A 374 -87.91 -19.47 -11.51
N SER A 375 -87.07 -20.48 -11.26
CA SER A 375 -86.09 -20.48 -10.18
C SER A 375 -84.67 -20.49 -10.77
N GLN A 376 -84.20 -19.35 -11.27
CA GLN A 376 -82.82 -19.23 -11.77
C GLN A 376 -82.19 -17.84 -11.55
N ALA A 377 -81.11 -17.85 -10.75
CA ALA A 377 -79.95 -16.95 -10.75
C ALA A 377 -80.15 -15.42 -10.66
N GLN A 378 -79.80 -14.87 -9.50
CA GLN A 378 -78.66 -13.95 -9.30
C GLN A 378 -78.28 -14.02 -7.80
N ARG A 379 -77.15 -14.65 -7.44
CA ARG A 379 -75.76 -14.13 -7.47
C ARG A 379 -75.53 -13.01 -6.45
N ASP A 380 -75.05 -13.39 -5.28
CA ASP A 380 -74.21 -12.53 -4.46
C ASP A 380 -72.95 -12.11 -5.24
N LEU A 381 -72.61 -10.83 -5.17
CA LEU A 381 -71.25 -10.34 -5.40
C LEU A 381 -70.93 -9.35 -4.28
N GLN A 382 -70.43 -9.90 -3.17
CA GLN A 382 -69.67 -9.12 -2.20
C GLN A 382 -68.36 -8.65 -2.87
N GLY A 383 -67.91 -7.45 -2.54
CA GLY A 383 -66.80 -6.79 -3.25
C GLY A 383 -65.41 -7.21 -2.79
N SER A 384 -64.43 -6.97 -3.65
CA SER A 384 -63.02 -6.68 -3.37
C SER A 384 -62.46 -5.89 -4.54
#